data_AF-A0AAI9X2A2-F1
#
_entry.id   AF-A0AAI9X2A2-F1
#
_cell.length_a   1.000
_cell.length_b   1.000
_cell.length_c   1.000
_cell.angle_alpha   90.00
_cell.angle_beta   90.00
_cell.angle_gamma   90.00
#
_symmetry.space_group_name_H-M   'P 1'
#
loop_
_entity.id
_entity.type
_entity.pdbx_description
1 polymer ?
#
loop_
_entity_poly.entity_id
_entity_poly.type
_entity_poly.pdbx_seq_one_letter_code
_entity_poly.pdbx_strand_id
1 'polypeptide(L)'
;MSDFKTTSEGLKEISRLGLESFAPAEAIITDVKHLASYNWIEASTPTIAVPGSPAQWSAPPGRRQVKKDSGLVYISQNAARHPDSPLEPLFRSLYIQNPAFDINSIDIVSDRNNIRKLLSFIKPTLSRNGLDAFTIQVDMTAQTAIFSRNETAAYEVIGPGEFRGFGHEFENAYTISQIKDSTGHHRIISYRLGGLSFLVRHETDGCVGDLKSSVKDDKSTGDNLADILNSLSITSETASMDEPSVKSNLTIKREGRIASRESTLEIKTRVSHKPLELAEVAAQLWVSQTPNLVRAHHQRGIFSTPKVEDVTAAMKDWEKTHQDAITKLVALINCIIRVTRNWGGSSTIRYDPLKDKLLIKKTERRNVLPEDLYSRWENPIPATVKQKTSVHDPDVTQKRPSARRPTAALDQDEAVLNGIKTEPAKLRHVTITALADKSQS
;
A
#
# COMPACT_ATOMS: atom_id res chain seq x y z
N MET A 1 20.91 25.50 -10.04
CA MET A 1 21.56 24.35 -10.71
C MET A 1 22.65 23.85 -9.76
N SER A 2 22.39 22.78 -9.03
CA SER A 2 23.38 22.16 -8.14
C SER A 2 24.17 21.11 -8.90
N ASP A 3 25.50 21.20 -8.80
CA ASP A 3 26.45 20.34 -9.51
C ASP A 3 26.41 18.91 -8.97
N PHE A 4 25.69 18.04 -9.68
CA PHE A 4 25.75 16.60 -9.45
C PHE A 4 26.94 16.01 -10.20
N LYS A 5 28.03 15.68 -9.47
CA LYS A 5 29.17 14.92 -10.02
C LYS A 5 28.69 13.55 -10.49
N THR A 6 28.67 13.36 -11.80
CA THR A 6 28.49 12.04 -12.43
C THR A 6 29.88 11.43 -12.56
N THR A 7 30.24 10.44 -11.74
CA THR A 7 31.46 9.65 -11.95
C THR A 7 31.20 8.62 -13.06
N SER A 8 32.22 8.32 -13.87
CA SER A 8 32.14 7.51 -15.09
C SER A 8 31.81 6.02 -14.88
N GLU A 9 31.35 5.60 -13.70
CA GLU A 9 31.27 4.19 -13.28
C GLU A 9 29.85 3.65 -13.06
N GLY A 10 28.81 4.31 -13.59
CA GLY A 10 27.43 3.81 -13.44
C GLY A 10 26.98 3.74 -11.97
N LEU A 11 27.51 4.63 -11.13
CA LEU A 11 27.13 4.81 -9.74
C LEU A 11 26.80 6.28 -9.50
N LYS A 12 25.73 6.55 -8.77
CA LYS A 12 25.34 7.88 -8.33
C LYS A 12 24.93 7.83 -6.88
N GLU A 13 25.51 8.71 -6.08
CA GLU A 13 25.16 8.86 -4.68
C GLU A 13 24.22 10.05 -4.48
N ILE A 14 23.22 9.88 -3.62
CA ILE A 14 22.27 10.92 -3.23
C ILE A 14 22.29 11.04 -1.71
N SER A 15 22.58 12.23 -1.21
CA SER A 15 22.38 12.59 0.20
C SER A 15 20.98 13.12 0.39
N ARG A 16 20.29 12.70 1.47
CA ARG A 16 18.97 13.24 1.81
C ARG A 16 19.01 14.74 2.11
N LEU A 17 20.15 15.25 2.60
CA LEU A 17 20.35 16.67 2.93
C LEU A 17 20.52 17.54 1.69
N GLY A 18 20.93 16.94 0.56
CA GLY A 18 21.07 17.63 -0.73
C GLY A 18 19.84 17.51 -1.63
N LEU A 19 18.75 16.91 -1.15
CA LEU A 19 17.48 16.85 -1.86
C LEU A 19 16.71 18.15 -1.63
N GLU A 20 16.75 19.02 -2.63
CA GLU A 20 15.88 20.19 -2.70
C GLU A 20 14.48 19.76 -3.15
N SER A 21 13.45 20.33 -2.53
CA SER A 21 12.06 20.14 -2.95
C SER A 21 11.88 20.69 -4.37
N PHE A 22 11.33 19.88 -5.28
CA PHE A 22 10.96 20.33 -6.62
C PHE A 22 9.48 20.70 -6.65
N ALA A 23 9.13 21.80 -7.31
CA ALA A 23 7.76 22.28 -7.48
C ALA A 23 6.86 21.20 -8.11
N PRO A 24 5.54 21.16 -7.80
CA PRO A 24 4.71 22.21 -7.19
C PRO A 24 4.95 22.47 -5.69
N ALA A 25 4.50 23.62 -5.20
CA ALA A 25 4.60 24.04 -3.79
C ALA A 25 3.98 23.02 -2.82
N GLU A 26 3.03 22.22 -3.30
CA GLU A 26 2.44 21.08 -2.61
C GLU A 26 2.30 19.88 -3.56
N ALA A 27 2.56 18.69 -3.03
CA ALA A 27 2.30 17.42 -3.66
C ALA A 27 1.29 16.64 -2.80
N ILE A 28 0.05 16.56 -3.30
CA ILE A 28 -1.05 15.84 -2.67
C ILE A 28 -1.47 14.64 -3.52
N ILE A 29 -1.97 13.59 -2.88
CA ILE A 29 -2.56 12.44 -3.57
C ILE A 29 -3.96 12.82 -4.09
N THR A 30 -4.17 12.67 -5.40
CA THR A 30 -5.46 12.88 -6.06
C THR A 30 -5.85 11.69 -6.95
N ASP A 31 -7.10 11.68 -7.42
CA ASP A 31 -7.60 10.70 -8.41
C ASP A 31 -7.40 9.24 -8.01
N VAL A 32 -7.56 8.94 -6.71
CA VAL A 32 -7.42 7.59 -6.18
C VAL A 32 -8.51 6.68 -6.73
N LYS A 33 -8.10 5.62 -7.42
CA LYS A 33 -9.00 4.61 -8.01
C LYS A 33 -8.55 3.22 -7.61
N HIS A 34 -9.49 2.37 -7.24
CA HIS A 34 -9.26 0.93 -7.22
C HIS A 34 -9.29 0.39 -8.64
N LEU A 35 -8.29 -0.39 -9.02
CA LEU A 35 -8.22 -0.99 -10.35
C LEU A 35 -8.42 -2.50 -10.28
N ALA A 36 -7.67 -3.18 -9.42
CA ALA A 36 -7.75 -4.63 -9.31
C ALA A 36 -7.31 -5.11 -7.93
N SER A 37 -7.49 -6.40 -7.70
CA SER A 37 -7.10 -7.09 -6.50
C SER A 37 -6.92 -8.58 -6.77
N TYR A 38 -6.26 -9.28 -5.85
CA TYR A 38 -6.14 -10.72 -5.85
C TYR A 38 -5.81 -11.27 -4.46
N ASN A 39 -6.07 -12.56 -4.23
CA ASN A 39 -5.52 -13.29 -3.08
C ASN A 39 -4.48 -14.28 -3.54
N TRP A 40 -3.43 -14.49 -2.75
CA TRP A 40 -2.63 -15.71 -2.84
C TRP A 40 -3.37 -16.87 -2.20
N ILE A 41 -3.39 -18.01 -2.89
CA ILE A 41 -4.00 -19.26 -2.42
C ILE A 41 -2.90 -20.24 -2.06
N GLU A 42 -3.05 -20.90 -0.91
CA GLU A 42 -2.16 -22.01 -0.54
C GLU A 42 -2.40 -23.20 -1.47
N ALA A 43 -1.38 -23.51 -2.28
CA ALA A 43 -1.44 -24.54 -3.32
C ALA A 43 -0.03 -24.98 -3.70
N SER A 44 0.09 -26.14 -4.35
CA SER A 44 1.38 -26.69 -4.81
C SER A 44 2.02 -25.89 -5.94
N THR A 45 1.25 -25.09 -6.67
CA THR A 45 1.71 -24.18 -7.72
C THR A 45 1.37 -22.74 -7.33
N PRO A 46 2.15 -21.74 -7.81
CA PRO A 46 1.82 -20.34 -7.58
C PRO A 46 0.40 -20.05 -8.06
N THR A 47 -0.53 -19.78 -7.14
CA THR A 47 -1.96 -19.67 -7.46
C THR A 47 -2.54 -18.41 -6.85
N ILE A 48 -3.25 -17.62 -7.67
CA ILE A 48 -4.01 -16.46 -7.22
C ILE A 48 -5.51 -16.59 -7.53
N ALA A 49 -6.34 -15.99 -6.68
CA ALA A 49 -7.75 -15.75 -6.96
C ALA A 49 -7.96 -14.29 -7.37
N VAL A 50 -8.68 -14.04 -8.46
CA VAL A 50 -8.97 -12.71 -9.03
C VAL A 50 -10.49 -12.56 -9.19
N PRO A 51 -11.13 -11.49 -8.66
CA PRO A 51 -10.54 -10.35 -7.95
C PRO A 51 -10.03 -10.69 -6.54
N GLY A 52 -10.29 -11.90 -6.06
CA GLY A 52 -10.06 -12.21 -4.66
C GLY A 52 -11.05 -11.48 -3.74
N SER A 53 -10.85 -11.59 -2.43
CA SER A 53 -11.56 -10.83 -1.39
C SER A 53 -10.70 -10.69 -0.14
N PRO A 54 -10.65 -9.49 0.47
CA PRO A 54 -10.02 -9.33 1.77
C PRO A 54 -10.80 -10.11 2.84
N ALA A 55 -10.13 -10.46 3.93
CA ALA A 55 -10.78 -11.10 5.07
C ALA A 55 -11.79 -10.12 5.71
N GLN A 56 -12.94 -10.64 6.13
CA GLN A 56 -13.97 -9.81 6.76
C GLN A 56 -13.65 -9.62 8.24
N TRP A 57 -13.61 -8.38 8.70
CA TRP A 57 -13.47 -8.04 10.11
C TRP A 57 -14.61 -8.66 10.93
N SER A 58 -14.24 -9.43 11.94
CA SER A 58 -15.18 -10.13 12.81
C SER A 58 -14.58 -10.21 14.22
N ALA A 59 -14.68 -9.11 14.96
CA ALA A 59 -14.16 -9.04 16.32
C ALA A 59 -15.00 -9.89 17.28
N PRO A 60 -14.44 -10.91 17.93
CA PRO A 60 -15.14 -11.65 18.97
C PRO A 60 -15.51 -10.74 20.15
N PRO A 61 -16.63 -11.00 20.84
CA PRO A 61 -17.00 -10.23 22.02
C PRO A 61 -16.04 -10.51 23.18
N GLY A 62 -15.72 -9.45 23.94
CA GLY A 62 -14.97 -9.56 25.19
C GLY A 62 -13.45 -9.69 25.03
N ARG A 63 -12.78 -10.05 26.13
CA ARG A 63 -11.33 -10.25 26.16
C ARG A 63 -10.98 -11.62 25.61
N ARG A 64 -9.95 -11.68 24.75
CA ARG A 64 -9.49 -12.94 24.16
C ARG A 64 -7.98 -13.05 24.27
N GLN A 65 -7.51 -14.22 24.68
CA GLN A 65 -6.09 -14.56 24.57
C GLN A 65 -5.80 -15.15 23.20
N VAL A 66 -4.78 -14.61 22.54
CA VAL A 66 -4.31 -15.03 21.23
C VAL A 66 -2.95 -15.72 21.40
N LYS A 67 -2.69 -16.73 20.56
CA LYS A 67 -1.41 -17.45 20.55
C LYS A 67 -0.31 -16.54 20.04
N LYS A 68 0.94 -16.83 20.41
CA LYS A 68 2.10 -16.16 19.81
C LYS A 68 2.19 -16.54 18.34
N ASP A 69 2.65 -15.60 17.52
CA ASP A 69 2.97 -15.87 16.12
C ASP A 69 4.02 -16.98 16.02
N SER A 70 3.86 -17.89 15.06
CA SER A 70 4.75 -19.04 14.87
C SER A 70 4.73 -19.50 13.42
N GLY A 71 5.75 -20.27 13.01
CA GLY A 71 5.79 -20.85 11.67
C GLY A 71 6.27 -19.87 10.59
N LEU A 72 5.86 -20.14 9.34
CA LEU A 72 6.30 -19.39 8.17
C LEU A 72 5.62 -18.03 8.10
N VAL A 73 6.41 -16.96 8.05
CA VAL A 73 5.94 -15.58 7.85
C VAL A 73 6.56 -15.01 6.58
N TYR A 74 5.71 -14.50 5.69
CA TYR A 74 6.18 -13.89 4.45
C TYR A 74 6.68 -12.47 4.69
N ILE A 75 7.94 -12.21 4.34
CA ILE A 75 8.48 -10.85 4.23
C ILE A 75 7.95 -10.22 2.95
N SER A 76 7.98 -10.98 1.85
CA SER A 76 7.44 -10.63 0.53
C SER A 76 6.76 -11.85 -0.08
N GLN A 77 5.46 -12.00 0.17
CA GLN A 77 4.70 -13.17 -0.28
C GLN A 77 4.76 -13.38 -1.81
N ASN A 78 4.70 -12.28 -2.56
CA ASN A 78 4.79 -12.34 -4.02
C ASN A 78 6.13 -12.89 -4.50
N ALA A 79 7.24 -12.49 -3.88
CA ALA A 79 8.57 -12.99 -4.22
C ALA A 79 8.82 -14.41 -3.69
N ALA A 80 8.20 -14.78 -2.57
CA ALA A 80 8.30 -16.13 -2.02
C ALA A 80 7.56 -17.16 -2.89
N ARG A 81 6.36 -16.81 -3.36
CA ARG A 81 5.53 -17.72 -4.16
C ARG A 81 5.84 -17.67 -5.65
N HIS A 82 6.31 -16.55 -6.19
CA HIS A 82 6.62 -16.41 -7.61
C HIS A 82 7.91 -15.61 -7.83
N PRO A 83 9.08 -16.18 -7.47
CA PRO A 83 10.36 -15.45 -7.42
C PRO A 83 10.84 -14.94 -8.78
N ASP A 84 10.53 -15.65 -9.87
CA ASP A 84 10.95 -15.27 -11.23
C ASP A 84 10.16 -14.08 -11.77
N SER A 85 8.94 -13.84 -11.28
CA SER A 85 8.12 -12.69 -11.69
C SER A 85 7.20 -12.19 -10.57
N PRO A 86 7.72 -11.60 -9.49
CA PRO A 86 6.93 -11.21 -8.31
C PRO A 86 5.86 -10.14 -8.60
N LEU A 87 5.96 -9.44 -9.73
CA LEU A 87 4.98 -8.43 -10.17
C LEU A 87 3.94 -8.99 -11.14
N GLU A 88 4.12 -10.20 -11.68
CA GLU A 88 3.16 -10.77 -12.63
C GLU A 88 1.71 -10.83 -12.08
N PRO A 89 1.44 -11.24 -10.82
CA PRO A 89 0.09 -11.22 -10.26
C PRO A 89 -0.60 -9.85 -10.33
N LEU A 90 0.17 -8.76 -10.20
CA LEU A 90 -0.32 -7.39 -10.30
C LEU A 90 -0.90 -7.15 -11.70
N PHE A 91 -0.11 -7.39 -12.74
CA PHE A 91 -0.52 -7.14 -14.12
C PHE A 91 -1.60 -8.10 -14.59
N ARG A 92 -1.49 -9.39 -14.24
CA ARG A 92 -2.51 -10.40 -14.60
C ARG A 92 -3.87 -10.03 -14.03
N SER A 93 -3.94 -9.71 -12.73
CA SER A 93 -5.21 -9.29 -12.11
C SER A 93 -5.73 -7.96 -12.66
N LEU A 94 -4.84 -7.01 -12.97
CA LEU A 94 -5.19 -5.74 -13.60
C LEU A 94 -5.88 -5.95 -14.95
N TYR A 95 -5.28 -6.70 -15.88
CA TYR A 95 -5.84 -6.90 -17.21
C TYR A 95 -7.03 -7.87 -17.23
N ILE A 96 -7.16 -8.75 -16.24
CA ILE A 96 -8.39 -9.55 -16.08
C ILE A 96 -9.58 -8.68 -15.70
N GLN A 97 -9.39 -7.72 -14.80
CA GLN A 97 -10.48 -6.83 -14.33
C GLN A 97 -10.67 -5.60 -15.21
N ASN A 98 -9.61 -5.13 -15.86
CA ASN A 98 -9.59 -3.97 -16.75
C ASN A 98 -8.84 -4.31 -18.05
N PRO A 99 -9.44 -5.10 -18.97
CA PRO A 99 -8.75 -5.56 -20.18
C PRO A 99 -8.26 -4.43 -21.10
N ALA A 100 -8.91 -3.27 -21.05
CA ALA A 100 -8.58 -2.08 -21.83
C ALA A 100 -7.78 -1.03 -21.03
N PHE A 101 -7.12 -1.43 -19.93
CA PHE A 101 -6.31 -0.50 -19.15
C PHE A 101 -5.09 -0.04 -19.95
N ASP A 102 -4.90 1.29 -20.04
CA ASP A 102 -3.75 1.88 -20.70
C ASP A 102 -2.57 2.01 -19.74
N ILE A 103 -1.65 1.05 -19.78
CA ILE A 103 -0.45 1.09 -18.94
C ILE A 103 0.53 2.19 -19.32
N ASN A 104 0.47 2.71 -20.56
CA ASN A 104 1.31 3.83 -20.98
C ASN A 104 0.89 5.15 -20.31
N SER A 105 -0.30 5.20 -19.70
CA SER A 105 -0.74 6.34 -18.88
C SER A 105 -0.12 6.37 -17.47
N ILE A 106 0.64 5.34 -17.08
CA ILE A 106 1.26 5.19 -15.77
C ILE A 106 2.76 5.51 -15.84
N ASP A 107 3.20 6.48 -15.03
CA ASP A 107 4.62 6.82 -14.88
C ASP A 107 5.35 5.80 -14.00
N ILE A 108 4.69 5.32 -12.93
CA ILE A 108 5.33 4.49 -11.89
C ILE A 108 4.47 3.31 -11.49
N VAL A 109 5.04 2.11 -11.55
CA VAL A 109 4.49 0.91 -10.90
C VAL A 109 5.33 0.58 -9.67
N SER A 110 4.72 0.39 -8.50
CA SER A 110 5.47 0.12 -7.28
C SER A 110 4.65 -0.65 -6.23
N ASP A 111 5.35 -1.30 -5.31
CA ASP A 111 4.76 -1.75 -4.05
C ASP A 111 4.72 -0.61 -3.02
N ARG A 112 3.69 -0.60 -2.16
CA ARG A 112 3.58 0.30 -0.99
C ARG A 112 4.88 0.35 -0.19
N ASN A 113 5.54 -0.79 -0.03
CA ASN A 113 6.80 -0.93 0.72
C ASN A 113 7.95 -0.09 0.15
N ASN A 114 8.10 -0.04 -1.18
CA ASN A 114 9.18 0.69 -1.82
C ASN A 114 9.02 2.20 -1.60
N ILE A 115 7.80 2.71 -1.75
CA ILE A 115 7.48 4.12 -1.50
C ILE A 115 7.73 4.48 -0.03
N ARG A 116 7.32 3.61 0.92
CA ARG A 116 7.61 3.79 2.35
C ARG A 116 9.10 3.84 2.67
N LYS A 117 9.90 2.95 2.07
CA LYS A 117 11.37 2.92 2.25
C LYS A 117 12.02 4.21 1.74
N LEU A 118 11.63 4.68 0.55
CA LEU A 118 12.10 5.96 0.01
C LEU A 118 11.70 7.16 0.89
N LEU A 119 10.47 7.17 1.40
CA LEU A 119 9.99 8.22 2.31
C LEU A 119 10.74 8.19 3.65
N SER A 120 11.08 7.00 4.17
CA SER A 120 11.88 6.83 5.38
C SER A 120 13.34 7.27 5.16
N PHE A 121 13.87 7.11 3.95
CA PHE A 121 15.14 7.72 3.55
C PHE A 121 15.09 9.25 3.48
N ILE A 122 13.92 9.86 3.30
CA ILE A 122 13.82 11.32 3.36
C ILE A 122 13.67 11.79 4.81
N LYS A 123 12.78 11.16 5.55
CA LYS A 123 12.47 11.51 6.94
C LYS A 123 12.46 10.24 7.81
N PRO A 124 13.59 9.85 8.43
CA PRO A 124 13.71 8.62 9.23
C PRO A 124 12.68 8.51 10.35
N THR A 125 12.25 9.64 10.90
CA THR A 125 11.27 9.69 11.99
C THR A 125 9.88 9.21 11.57
N LEU A 126 9.62 9.06 10.26
CA LEU A 126 8.40 8.42 9.73
C LEU A 126 8.45 6.89 9.78
N SER A 127 9.60 6.30 10.14
CA SER A 127 9.75 4.87 10.38
C SER A 127 10.05 4.62 11.86
N ARG A 128 9.24 3.75 12.47
CA ARG A 128 9.40 3.36 13.87
C ARG A 128 10.75 2.72 14.16
N ASN A 129 11.21 1.84 13.28
CA ASN A 129 12.43 1.05 13.50
C ASN A 129 13.69 1.80 13.03
N GLY A 130 13.57 3.10 12.73
CA GLY A 130 14.61 3.85 12.06
C GLY A 130 14.71 3.45 10.60
N LEU A 131 15.91 3.62 10.02
CA LEU A 131 16.15 3.41 8.61
C LEU A 131 17.16 2.29 8.40
N ASP A 132 16.64 1.12 8.11
CA ASP A 132 17.44 -0.04 7.73
C ASP A 132 17.92 0.08 6.28
N ALA A 133 19.03 -0.61 5.98
CA ALA A 133 19.47 -0.81 4.60
C ALA A 133 18.34 -1.46 3.79
N PHE A 134 18.14 -0.97 2.57
CA PHE A 134 17.18 -1.57 1.65
C PHE A 134 17.68 -1.51 0.22
N THR A 135 17.16 -2.42 -0.62
CA THR A 135 17.40 -2.42 -2.06
C THR A 135 16.06 -2.39 -2.81
N ILE A 136 16.01 -1.64 -3.91
CA ILE A 136 14.88 -1.59 -4.85
C ILE A 136 15.47 -1.75 -6.26
N GLN A 137 14.93 -2.67 -7.05
CA GLN A 137 15.25 -2.76 -8.48
C GLN A 137 14.34 -1.80 -9.24
N VAL A 138 14.89 -1.05 -10.20
CA VAL A 138 14.13 -0.13 -11.04
C VAL A 138 14.40 -0.46 -12.50
N ASP A 139 13.33 -0.79 -13.23
CA ASP A 139 13.38 -1.08 -14.66
C ASP A 139 12.43 -0.15 -15.43
N MET A 140 12.93 0.44 -16.51
CA MET A 140 12.17 1.27 -17.43
C MET A 140 11.57 0.39 -18.52
N THR A 141 10.26 0.48 -18.71
CA THR A 141 9.54 -0.12 -19.84
C THR A 141 8.75 0.99 -20.52
N ALA A 142 9.11 1.30 -21.78
CA ALA A 142 8.68 2.52 -22.45
C ALA A 142 8.90 3.77 -21.57
N GLN A 143 7.83 4.44 -21.14
CA GLN A 143 7.90 5.62 -20.27
C GLN A 143 7.75 5.27 -18.77
N THR A 144 7.21 4.09 -18.47
CA THR A 144 6.90 3.64 -17.11
C THR A 144 8.14 3.11 -16.39
N ALA A 145 8.33 3.54 -15.14
CA ALA A 145 9.33 3.01 -14.24
C ALA A 145 8.69 1.96 -13.30
N ILE A 146 9.24 0.75 -13.28
CA ILE A 146 8.78 -0.35 -12.44
C ILE A 146 9.74 -0.50 -11.26
N PHE A 147 9.24 -0.22 -10.06
CA PHE A 147 9.98 -0.32 -8.81
C PHE A 147 9.68 -1.67 -8.15
N SER A 148 10.58 -2.62 -8.33
CA SER A 148 10.48 -3.98 -7.81
C SER A 148 11.16 -4.09 -6.45
N ARG A 149 10.43 -4.65 -5.48
CA ARG A 149 10.95 -4.93 -4.14
C ARG A 149 12.08 -5.95 -4.21
N ASN A 150 13.24 -5.64 -3.64
CA ASN A 150 14.39 -6.54 -3.56
C ASN A 150 14.80 -6.74 -2.09
N GLU A 151 14.34 -7.85 -1.49
CA GLU A 151 14.66 -8.21 -0.10
C GLU A 151 15.73 -9.31 -0.08
N THR A 152 16.52 -9.34 0.99
CA THR A 152 17.53 -10.39 1.22
C THR A 152 16.89 -11.76 1.52
N ALA A 153 15.67 -11.76 2.03
CA ALA A 153 14.87 -12.95 2.28
C ALA A 153 13.40 -12.68 1.90
N ALA A 154 12.74 -13.67 1.31
CA ALA A 154 11.33 -13.56 0.94
C ALA A 154 10.38 -13.99 2.09
N TYR A 155 10.88 -14.76 3.05
CA TYR A 155 10.17 -15.23 4.23
C TYR A 155 11.13 -15.45 5.40
N GLU A 156 10.57 -15.56 6.60
CA GLU A 156 11.25 -16.04 7.81
C GLU A 156 10.44 -17.16 8.47
N VAL A 157 11.08 -17.96 9.32
CA VAL A 157 10.42 -19.00 10.11
C VAL A 157 10.59 -18.68 11.58
N ILE A 158 9.49 -18.52 12.30
CA ILE A 158 9.47 -18.28 13.73
C ILE A 158 9.53 -19.64 14.44
N GLY A 159 10.67 -19.93 15.05
CA GLY A 159 10.96 -21.22 15.67
C GLY A 159 10.25 -21.46 17.01
N PRO A 160 10.21 -22.71 17.50
CA PRO A 160 9.71 -23.02 18.83
C PRO A 160 10.49 -22.25 19.91
N GLY A 161 9.80 -21.41 20.69
CA GLY A 161 10.40 -20.60 21.76
C GLY A 161 10.80 -19.18 21.35
N GLU A 162 10.85 -18.86 20.06
CA GLU A 162 11.03 -17.49 19.59
C GLU A 162 9.77 -16.65 19.80
N PHE A 163 9.93 -15.35 19.98
CA PHE A 163 8.82 -14.42 20.12
C PHE A 163 8.96 -13.25 19.16
N ARG A 164 8.06 -13.17 18.18
CA ARG A 164 7.94 -12.02 17.26
C ARG A 164 6.74 -11.13 17.56
N GLY A 165 5.65 -11.71 18.07
CA GLY A 165 4.44 -10.95 18.35
C GLY A 165 3.21 -11.82 18.46
N PHE A 166 2.07 -11.18 18.21
CA PHE A 166 0.73 -11.77 18.19
C PHE A 166 -0.05 -11.29 16.96
N GLY A 167 0.61 -10.68 15.97
CA GLY A 167 -0.05 -9.95 14.89
C GLY A 167 -0.81 -10.87 13.94
N HIS A 168 -0.12 -11.90 13.43
CA HIS A 168 -0.70 -12.85 12.49
C HIS A 168 -1.79 -13.69 13.15
N GLU A 169 -1.53 -14.19 14.36
CA GLU A 169 -2.54 -14.95 15.11
C GLU A 169 -3.74 -14.07 15.53
N PHE A 170 -3.52 -12.76 15.72
CA PHE A 170 -4.61 -11.82 15.97
C PHE A 170 -5.47 -11.65 14.72
N GLU A 171 -4.87 -11.42 13.56
CA GLU A 171 -5.60 -11.34 12.29
C GLU A 171 -6.44 -12.60 12.03
N ASN A 172 -5.84 -13.79 12.22
CA ASN A 172 -6.53 -15.08 12.12
C ASN A 172 -7.72 -15.20 13.08
N ALA A 173 -7.61 -14.64 14.29
CA ALA A 173 -8.64 -14.75 15.32
C ALA A 173 -9.75 -13.67 15.23
N TYR A 174 -9.50 -12.58 14.50
CA TYR A 174 -10.38 -11.41 14.42
C TYR A 174 -10.89 -11.11 13.00
N THR A 175 -10.55 -11.96 12.03
CA THR A 175 -11.08 -11.87 10.67
C THR A 175 -11.58 -13.22 10.18
N ILE A 176 -12.48 -13.20 9.18
CA ILE A 176 -13.02 -14.39 8.53
C ILE A 176 -12.59 -14.35 7.07
N SER A 177 -11.73 -15.30 6.67
CA SER A 177 -11.36 -15.44 5.27
C SER A 177 -12.59 -15.67 4.40
N GLN A 178 -12.71 -14.89 3.32
CA GLN A 178 -13.81 -15.00 2.37
C GLN A 178 -13.48 -15.96 1.21
N ILE A 179 -12.21 -16.37 1.11
CA ILE A 179 -11.72 -17.30 0.11
C ILE A 179 -11.00 -18.44 0.82
N LYS A 180 -11.31 -19.66 0.41
CA LYS A 180 -10.69 -20.85 0.99
C LYS A 180 -9.18 -20.83 0.72
N ASP A 181 -8.40 -21.18 1.74
CA ASP A 181 -6.93 -21.28 1.64
C ASP A 181 -6.22 -19.96 1.25
N SER A 182 -6.89 -18.81 1.43
CA SER A 182 -6.28 -17.50 1.22
C SER A 182 -5.18 -17.23 2.25
N THR A 183 -4.05 -16.72 1.78
CA THR A 183 -2.88 -16.40 2.62
C THR A 183 -2.46 -14.93 2.57
N GLY A 184 -3.16 -14.09 1.81
CA GLY A 184 -2.91 -12.65 1.75
C GLY A 184 -3.70 -12.02 0.61
N HIS A 185 -4.33 -10.86 0.86
CA HIS A 185 -5.09 -10.11 -0.13
C HIS A 185 -4.32 -8.86 -0.55
N HIS A 186 -4.13 -8.70 -1.85
CA HIS A 186 -3.41 -7.58 -2.45
C HIS A 186 -4.35 -6.75 -3.30
N ARG A 187 -4.31 -5.43 -3.13
CA ARG A 187 -5.04 -4.46 -3.93
C ARG A 187 -4.09 -3.66 -4.79
N ILE A 188 -4.62 -3.18 -5.91
CA ILE A 188 -3.92 -2.42 -6.93
C ILE A 188 -4.74 -1.16 -7.14
N ILE A 189 -4.17 -0.04 -6.73
CA ILE A 189 -4.78 1.28 -6.83
C ILE A 189 -3.95 2.15 -7.77
N SER A 190 -4.59 3.14 -8.39
CA SER A 190 -3.89 4.23 -9.05
C SER A 190 -4.21 5.55 -8.39
N TYR A 191 -3.26 6.49 -8.42
CA TYR A 191 -3.47 7.87 -8.01
C TYR A 191 -2.44 8.79 -8.66
N ARG A 192 -2.63 10.10 -8.57
CA ARG A 192 -1.63 11.10 -8.96
C ARG A 192 -0.96 11.69 -7.75
N LEU A 193 0.34 11.98 -7.86
CA LEU A 193 1.13 12.65 -6.83
C LEU A 193 2.28 13.41 -7.48
N GLY A 194 2.40 14.71 -7.20
CA GLY A 194 3.54 15.52 -7.66
C GLY A 194 3.73 15.51 -9.18
N GLY A 195 2.62 15.49 -9.93
CA GLY A 195 2.62 15.43 -11.40
C GLY A 195 2.75 14.03 -12.02
N LEU A 196 3.06 13.01 -11.21
CA LEU A 196 3.26 11.63 -11.67
C LEU A 196 2.01 10.79 -11.45
N SER A 197 1.73 9.86 -12.36
CA SER A 197 0.71 8.81 -12.19
C SER A 197 1.32 7.54 -11.61
N PHE A 198 0.75 7.08 -10.50
CA PHE A 198 1.18 5.90 -9.78
C PHE A 198 0.19 4.74 -9.98
N LEU A 199 0.74 3.53 -10.08
CA LEU A 199 0.05 2.25 -9.91
C LEU A 199 0.70 1.54 -8.72
N VAL A 200 -0.03 1.42 -7.62
CA VAL A 200 0.51 0.92 -6.35
C VAL A 200 -0.17 -0.37 -5.95
N ARG A 201 0.63 -1.41 -5.71
CA ARG A 201 0.18 -2.64 -5.05
C ARG A 201 0.40 -2.57 -3.55
N HIS A 202 -0.58 -3.04 -2.79
CA HIS A 202 -0.44 -3.21 -1.35
C HIS A 202 -1.25 -4.39 -0.81
N GLU A 203 -0.73 -5.04 0.22
CA GLU A 203 -1.52 -5.96 1.04
C GLU A 203 -2.60 -5.20 1.81
N THR A 204 -3.75 -5.83 2.04
CA THR A 204 -4.87 -5.32 2.84
C THR A 204 -5.30 -6.40 3.83
N ASP A 205 -5.24 -6.07 5.11
CA ASP A 205 -5.45 -7.03 6.20
C ASP A 205 -6.92 -7.47 6.31
N GLY A 206 -7.86 -6.58 5.95
CA GLY A 206 -9.27 -6.95 5.91
C GLY A 206 -10.20 -5.84 5.41
N CYS A 207 -11.50 -6.10 5.55
CA CYS A 207 -12.56 -5.12 5.33
C CYS A 207 -13.65 -5.21 6.38
N VAL A 208 -14.32 -4.09 6.65
CA VAL A 208 -15.58 -4.08 7.42
C VAL A 208 -16.69 -4.62 6.53
N GLY A 209 -17.53 -5.52 7.05
CA GLY A 209 -18.68 -6.01 6.30
C GLY A 209 -19.68 -4.90 6.00
N ASP A 210 -20.26 -4.90 4.80
CA ASP A 210 -21.36 -3.99 4.48
C ASP A 210 -22.57 -4.35 5.36
N LEU A 211 -22.89 -3.49 6.33
CA LEU A 211 -24.09 -3.62 7.17
C LEU A 211 -25.40 -3.73 6.34
N LYS A 212 -25.36 -3.37 5.06
CA LYS A 212 -26.50 -3.43 4.14
C LYS A 212 -26.88 -4.83 3.66
N SER A 213 -26.08 -5.87 3.96
CA SER A 213 -26.39 -7.25 3.58
C SER A 213 -26.98 -8.11 4.72
N SER A 214 -27.15 -7.53 5.92
CA SER A 214 -27.63 -8.26 7.11
C SER A 214 -29.01 -7.82 7.62
N VAL A 215 -29.76 -7.01 6.88
CA VAL A 215 -31.20 -6.90 7.11
C VAL A 215 -31.85 -7.99 6.29
N LYS A 216 -32.15 -9.12 6.94
CA LYS A 216 -33.23 -10.00 6.49
C LYS A 216 -34.53 -9.20 6.64
N ASP A 217 -34.83 -8.36 5.66
CA ASP A 217 -36.19 -7.85 5.50
C ASP A 217 -36.99 -8.92 4.77
N ASP A 218 -37.77 -9.61 5.59
CA ASP A 218 -38.90 -10.40 5.16
C ASP A 218 -39.90 -9.44 4.49
N LYS A 219 -40.21 -9.69 3.20
CA LYS A 219 -41.16 -9.00 2.31
C LYS A 219 -40.63 -7.82 1.45
N SER A 220 -40.14 -8.15 0.25
CA SER A 220 -40.75 -7.69 -1.01
C SER A 220 -40.22 -8.50 -2.20
N THR A 221 -41.09 -9.36 -2.73
CA THR A 221 -40.85 -10.16 -3.92
C THR A 221 -41.10 -9.26 -5.15
N GLY A 222 -40.04 -8.80 -5.81
CA GLY A 222 -40.19 -8.00 -7.05
C GLY A 222 -38.87 -7.59 -7.71
N ASP A 223 -37.96 -6.97 -6.95
CA ASP A 223 -36.78 -6.33 -7.54
C ASP A 223 -35.51 -7.21 -7.54
N ASN A 224 -35.50 -8.27 -6.74
CA ASN A 224 -34.33 -9.15 -6.59
C ASN A 224 -34.10 -10.08 -7.81
N LEU A 225 -35.08 -10.20 -8.71
CA LEU A 225 -34.95 -11.05 -9.90
C LEU A 225 -34.11 -10.36 -11.00
N ALA A 226 -34.12 -9.02 -11.06
CA ALA A 226 -33.36 -8.24 -12.04
C ALA A 226 -31.85 -8.30 -11.74
N ASP A 227 -31.46 -8.24 -10.46
CA ASP A 227 -30.06 -8.38 -10.04
C ASP A 227 -29.56 -9.83 -10.20
N ILE A 228 -30.42 -10.81 -9.94
CA ILE A 228 -30.11 -12.22 -10.21
C ILE A 228 -30.01 -12.48 -11.72
N LEU A 229 -30.87 -11.90 -12.57
CA LEU A 229 -30.79 -12.01 -14.04
C LEU A 229 -29.59 -11.27 -14.63
N ASN A 230 -29.17 -10.14 -14.05
CA ASN A 230 -27.90 -9.48 -14.40
C ASN A 230 -26.69 -10.33 -14.00
N SER A 231 -26.78 -11.09 -12.90
CA SER A 231 -25.74 -12.06 -12.49
C SER A 231 -25.75 -13.37 -13.30
N LEU A 232 -26.91 -13.71 -13.88
CA LEU A 232 -27.15 -14.90 -14.71
C LEU A 232 -27.12 -14.61 -16.21
N SER A 233 -26.58 -13.47 -16.65
CA SER A 233 -26.28 -13.23 -18.06
C SER A 233 -25.14 -14.15 -18.50
N ILE A 234 -25.50 -15.42 -18.70
CA ILE A 234 -24.73 -16.47 -19.34
C ILE A 234 -24.69 -16.10 -20.83
N THR A 235 -23.67 -15.35 -21.24
CA THR A 235 -23.22 -15.43 -22.63
C THR A 235 -22.58 -16.79 -22.81
N SER A 236 -23.41 -17.79 -23.12
CA SER A 236 -22.95 -19.02 -23.75
C SER A 236 -22.59 -18.67 -25.18
N GLU A 237 -21.31 -18.39 -25.39
CA GLU A 237 -20.56 -18.95 -26.50
C GLU A 237 -19.09 -18.95 -26.10
N THR A 238 -18.55 -20.16 -26.05
CA THR A 238 -17.14 -20.49 -25.94
C THR A 238 -16.35 -19.77 -27.04
N ALA A 239 -15.89 -18.56 -26.74
CA ALA A 239 -14.66 -18.04 -27.30
C ALA A 239 -13.62 -18.15 -26.18
N SER A 240 -12.91 -19.28 -26.16
CA SER A 240 -11.57 -19.33 -25.57
C SER A 240 -10.74 -18.23 -26.23
N MET A 241 -10.77 -17.04 -25.64
CA MET A 241 -9.68 -16.09 -25.77
C MET A 241 -8.54 -16.64 -24.90
N ASP A 242 -8.05 -17.82 -25.29
CA ASP A 242 -6.68 -18.22 -25.04
C ASP A 242 -5.84 -17.23 -25.84
N GLU A 243 -5.58 -16.08 -25.23
CA GLU A 243 -4.34 -15.34 -25.51
C GLU A 243 -3.23 -16.39 -25.50
N PRO A 244 -2.40 -16.47 -26.56
CA PRO A 244 -1.45 -17.55 -26.75
C PRO A 244 -0.65 -17.73 -25.45
N SER A 245 -0.85 -18.87 -24.79
CA SER A 245 -0.31 -19.12 -23.47
C SER A 245 1.21 -19.13 -23.55
N VAL A 246 1.84 -17.99 -23.31
CA VAL A 246 3.20 -17.99 -22.81
C VAL A 246 3.13 -18.66 -21.44
N LYS A 247 3.92 -19.72 -21.27
CA LYS A 247 3.94 -20.61 -20.10
C LYS A 247 4.31 -19.83 -18.83
N SER A 248 3.36 -19.12 -18.24
CA SER A 248 3.50 -18.66 -16.87
C SER A 248 3.21 -19.82 -15.92
N ASN A 249 4.04 -19.95 -14.89
CA ASN A 249 3.80 -20.90 -13.80
C ASN A 249 2.69 -20.41 -12.84
N LEU A 250 2.15 -19.21 -13.07
CA LEU A 250 1.07 -18.63 -12.26
C LEU A 250 -0.30 -19.16 -12.68
N THR A 251 -0.95 -19.89 -11.79
CA THR A 251 -2.34 -20.34 -11.94
C THR A 251 -3.30 -19.25 -11.46
N ILE A 252 -4.38 -19.00 -12.20
CA ILE A 252 -5.36 -17.97 -11.87
C ILE A 252 -6.75 -18.59 -11.74
N LYS A 253 -7.39 -18.36 -10.59
CA LYS A 253 -8.79 -18.71 -10.32
C LYS A 253 -9.66 -17.46 -10.38
N ARG A 254 -10.82 -17.55 -11.01
CA ARG A 254 -11.82 -16.46 -11.01
C ARG A 254 -12.73 -16.65 -9.80
N GLU A 255 -12.37 -16.04 -8.68
CA GLU A 255 -13.03 -16.22 -7.40
C GLU A 255 -12.93 -14.95 -6.55
N GLY A 256 -13.95 -14.71 -5.72
CA GLY A 256 -14.04 -13.56 -4.83
C GLY A 256 -14.92 -12.42 -5.35
N ARG A 257 -15.07 -11.41 -4.50
CA ARG A 257 -15.79 -10.15 -4.72
C ARG A 257 -14.89 -8.94 -4.46
N ILE A 258 -15.11 -7.89 -5.24
CA ILE A 258 -14.44 -6.60 -5.04
C ILE A 258 -14.99 -5.95 -3.76
N ALA A 259 -14.10 -5.63 -2.81
CA ALA A 259 -14.45 -4.83 -1.65
C ALA A 259 -14.32 -3.32 -1.96
N SER A 260 -15.29 -2.52 -1.50
CA SER A 260 -15.23 -1.06 -1.59
C SER A 260 -13.98 -0.54 -0.88
N ARG A 261 -13.39 0.55 -1.36
CA ARG A 261 -12.18 1.12 -0.75
C ARG A 261 -12.48 1.57 0.69
N GLU A 262 -13.64 2.17 0.88
CA GLU A 262 -14.16 2.75 2.13
C GLU A 262 -14.30 1.69 3.23
N SER A 263 -14.46 0.40 2.87
CA SER A 263 -14.53 -0.70 3.83
C SER A 263 -13.17 -1.27 4.23
N THR A 264 -12.10 -1.02 3.47
CA THR A 264 -10.79 -1.66 3.72
C THR A 264 -10.14 -1.15 5.00
N LEU A 265 -9.42 -2.04 5.68
CA LEU A 265 -8.76 -1.73 6.94
C LEU A 265 -7.36 -2.31 7.03
N GLU A 266 -6.55 -1.67 7.85
CA GLU A 266 -5.24 -2.14 8.31
C GLU A 266 -5.35 -2.52 9.80
N ILE A 267 -4.71 -3.60 10.21
CA ILE A 267 -4.68 -4.12 11.58
C ILE A 267 -3.27 -3.99 12.13
N LYS A 268 -3.16 -3.44 13.35
CA LYS A 268 -1.89 -3.37 14.06
C LYS A 268 -2.06 -3.75 15.51
N THR A 269 -1.24 -4.70 15.97
CA THR A 269 -1.18 -5.11 17.36
C THR A 269 -0.06 -4.39 18.11
N ARG A 270 -0.26 -4.10 19.41
CA ARG A 270 0.77 -3.49 20.25
C ARG A 270 0.63 -3.86 21.73
N VAL A 271 1.72 -3.87 22.47
CA VAL A 271 1.66 -4.00 23.94
C VAL A 271 0.96 -2.80 24.57
N SER A 272 0.08 -3.01 25.56
CA SER A 272 -0.78 -1.94 26.11
C SER A 272 -0.02 -0.81 26.80
N HIS A 273 1.16 -1.07 27.38
CA HIS A 273 1.96 -0.05 28.06
C HIS A 273 2.77 0.83 27.09
N LYS A 274 2.73 0.54 25.78
CA LYS A 274 3.34 1.35 24.73
C LYS A 274 2.37 1.44 23.54
N PRO A 275 1.29 2.24 23.66
CA PRO A 275 0.29 2.39 22.61
C PRO A 275 0.92 2.76 21.26
N LEU A 276 0.30 2.30 20.18
CA LEU A 276 0.68 2.66 18.81
C LEU A 276 0.13 4.04 18.47
N GLU A 277 1.02 4.98 18.21
CA GLU A 277 0.66 6.31 17.71
C GLU A 277 0.33 6.24 16.21
N LEU A 278 -0.65 7.04 15.75
CA LEU A 278 -1.05 7.06 14.34
C LEU A 278 0.14 7.44 13.42
N ALA A 279 1.00 8.34 13.87
CA ALA A 279 2.19 8.76 13.14
C ALA A 279 3.14 7.60 12.80
N GLU A 280 3.17 6.52 13.59
CA GLU A 280 4.01 5.34 13.33
C GLU A 280 3.54 4.53 12.11
N VAL A 281 2.28 4.68 11.69
CA VAL A 281 1.65 3.95 10.58
C VAL A 281 1.07 4.86 9.51
N ALA A 282 1.09 6.17 9.72
CA ALA A 282 0.50 7.15 8.81
C ALA A 282 1.08 7.06 7.39
N ALA A 283 2.40 6.96 7.24
CA ALA A 283 3.03 6.78 5.93
C ALA A 283 2.54 5.50 5.21
N GLN A 284 2.30 4.44 5.99
CA GLN A 284 1.80 3.18 5.46
C GLN A 284 0.36 3.30 4.95
N LEU A 285 -0.51 3.97 5.72
CA LEU A 285 -1.92 4.20 5.38
C LEU A 285 -2.09 5.22 4.26
N TRP A 286 -1.27 6.27 4.24
CA TRP A 286 -1.25 7.30 3.21
C TRP A 286 -0.87 6.72 1.85
N VAL A 287 0.20 5.90 1.76
CA VAL A 287 0.58 5.30 0.46
C VAL A 287 -0.51 4.34 -0.07
N SER A 288 -1.14 3.55 0.81
CA SER A 288 -2.19 2.60 0.40
C SER A 288 -3.58 3.21 0.30
N GLN A 289 -3.76 4.47 0.72
CA GLN A 289 -5.06 5.13 0.80
C GLN A 289 -6.09 4.26 1.56
N THR A 290 -5.66 3.62 2.65
CA THR A 290 -6.49 2.75 3.48
C THR A 290 -7.22 3.59 4.53
N PRO A 291 -8.56 3.64 4.51
CA PRO A 291 -9.33 4.60 5.31
C PRO A 291 -9.52 4.16 6.76
N ASN A 292 -9.50 2.86 7.04
CA ASN A 292 -9.75 2.35 8.39
C ASN A 292 -8.49 1.74 9.01
N LEU A 293 -8.32 1.95 10.32
CA LEU A 293 -7.26 1.38 11.12
C LEU A 293 -7.83 0.71 12.37
N VAL A 294 -7.40 -0.52 12.64
CA VAL A 294 -7.64 -1.22 13.91
C VAL A 294 -6.35 -1.22 14.71
N ARG A 295 -6.36 -0.56 15.88
CA ARG A 295 -5.26 -0.64 16.85
C ARG A 295 -5.64 -1.56 17.99
N ALA A 296 -5.05 -2.75 18.00
CA ALA A 296 -5.32 -3.78 18.98
C ALA A 296 -4.22 -3.83 20.05
N HIS A 297 -4.54 -3.42 21.28
CA HIS A 297 -3.59 -3.44 22.39
C HIS A 297 -3.71 -4.70 23.24
N HIS A 298 -2.59 -5.26 23.69
CA HIS A 298 -2.57 -6.47 24.50
C HIS A 298 -1.66 -6.42 25.73
N GLN A 299 -2.02 -7.24 26.72
CA GLN A 299 -1.16 -7.63 27.82
C GLN A 299 -0.87 -9.13 27.71
N ARG A 300 0.38 -9.48 27.33
CA ARG A 300 0.81 -10.89 27.14
C ARG A 300 -0.12 -11.72 26.24
N GLY A 301 -0.57 -11.14 25.12
CA GLY A 301 -1.46 -11.80 24.16
C GLY A 301 -2.95 -11.72 24.52
N ILE A 302 -3.33 -11.10 25.64
CA ILE A 302 -4.72 -10.86 26.00
C ILE A 302 -5.15 -9.51 25.42
N PHE A 303 -6.05 -9.54 24.44
CA PHE A 303 -6.60 -8.38 23.76
C PHE A 303 -8.02 -8.06 24.28
N SER A 304 -8.32 -6.77 24.41
CA SER A 304 -9.71 -6.28 24.46
C SER A 304 -10.25 -6.13 23.04
N THR A 305 -11.58 -6.09 22.88
CA THR A 305 -12.21 -5.77 21.60
C THR A 305 -11.74 -4.39 21.11
N PRO A 306 -10.96 -4.30 20.02
CA PRO A 306 -10.51 -3.03 19.50
C PRO A 306 -11.59 -2.37 18.64
N LYS A 307 -11.44 -1.07 18.42
CA LYS A 307 -12.33 -0.30 17.54
C LYS A 307 -11.76 -0.26 16.13
N VAL A 308 -12.66 -0.19 15.16
CA VAL A 308 -12.32 0.24 13.80
C VAL A 308 -12.38 1.76 13.78
N GLU A 309 -11.30 2.40 13.39
CA GLU A 309 -11.17 3.84 13.37
C GLU A 309 -11.07 4.33 11.93
N ASP A 310 -11.97 5.23 11.52
CA ASP A 310 -11.81 5.97 10.27
C ASP A 310 -10.73 7.04 10.47
N VAL A 311 -9.63 6.90 9.74
CA VAL A 311 -8.45 7.78 9.79
C VAL A 311 -8.35 8.69 8.57
N THR A 312 -9.37 8.73 7.70
CA THR A 312 -9.33 9.46 6.43
C THR A 312 -9.02 10.95 6.61
N ALA A 313 -9.66 11.61 7.58
CA ALA A 313 -9.40 13.01 7.89
C ALA A 313 -7.97 13.21 8.41
N ALA A 314 -7.53 12.36 9.33
CA ALA A 314 -6.19 12.42 9.90
C ALA A 314 -5.09 12.19 8.85
N MET A 315 -5.33 11.36 7.83
CA MET A 315 -4.39 11.16 6.71
C MET A 315 -4.28 12.39 5.81
N LYS A 316 -5.38 13.13 5.60
CA LYS A 316 -5.34 14.41 4.89
C LYS A 316 -4.54 15.47 5.66
N ASP A 317 -4.71 15.52 6.98
CA ASP A 317 -3.96 16.46 7.82
C ASP A 317 -2.48 16.05 7.92
N TRP A 318 -2.20 14.74 7.99
CA TRP A 318 -0.84 14.22 7.92
C TRP A 318 -0.15 14.62 6.61
N GLU A 319 -0.83 14.47 5.46
CA GLU A 319 -0.28 14.86 4.16
C GLU A 319 0.05 16.36 4.10
N LYS A 320 -0.85 17.23 4.58
CA LYS A 320 -0.63 18.69 4.65
C LYS A 320 0.57 19.06 5.54
N THR A 321 0.73 18.38 6.67
CA THR A 321 1.82 18.66 7.62
C THR A 321 3.17 18.06 7.20
N HIS A 322 3.20 17.22 6.16
CA HIS A 322 4.39 16.50 5.70
C HIS A 322 4.83 16.87 4.28
N GLN A 323 4.35 18.01 3.74
CA GLN A 323 4.64 18.45 2.37
C GLN A 323 6.13 18.55 2.03
N ASP A 324 7.00 18.97 2.96
CA ASP A 324 8.46 18.97 2.74
C ASP A 324 9.00 17.56 2.41
N ALA A 325 8.58 16.54 3.19
CA ALA A 325 9.01 15.17 2.96
C ALA A 325 8.42 14.58 1.67
N ILE A 326 7.17 14.92 1.36
CA ILE A 326 6.46 14.41 0.17
C ILE A 326 7.02 15.04 -1.12
N THR A 327 7.28 16.34 -1.13
CA THR A 327 7.90 17.02 -2.29
C THR A 327 9.33 16.51 -2.54
N LYS A 328 10.11 16.27 -1.48
CA LYS A 328 11.42 15.58 -1.59
C LYS A 328 11.31 14.15 -2.10
N LEU A 329 10.23 13.43 -1.76
CA LEU A 329 9.95 12.10 -2.29
C LEU A 329 9.74 12.13 -3.80
N VAL A 330 8.92 13.07 -4.27
CA VAL A 330 8.70 13.29 -5.71
C VAL A 330 10.01 13.66 -6.41
N ALA A 331 10.81 14.57 -5.83
CA ALA A 331 12.11 14.95 -6.39
C ALA A 331 13.08 13.76 -6.47
N LEU A 332 13.13 12.94 -5.42
CA LEU A 332 13.96 11.73 -5.37
C LEU A 332 13.55 10.72 -6.44
N ILE A 333 12.25 10.42 -6.54
CA ILE A 333 11.70 9.51 -7.55
C ILE A 333 12.03 9.99 -8.96
N ASN A 334 11.81 11.27 -9.27
CA ASN A 334 12.19 11.86 -10.56
C ASN A 334 13.70 11.73 -10.83
N CYS A 335 14.53 11.93 -9.82
CA CYS A 335 15.98 11.75 -9.95
C CYS A 335 16.34 10.29 -10.28
N ILE A 336 15.71 9.33 -9.59
CA ILE A 336 15.89 7.88 -9.83
C ILE A 336 15.50 7.52 -11.26
N ILE A 337 14.32 7.95 -11.71
CA ILE A 337 13.81 7.68 -13.06
C ILE A 337 14.75 8.25 -14.11
N ARG A 338 15.14 9.53 -13.97
CA ARG A 338 16.05 10.21 -14.91
C ARG A 338 17.39 9.49 -15.02
N VAL A 339 17.98 9.12 -13.89
CA VAL A 339 19.30 8.44 -13.86
C VAL A 339 19.21 7.06 -14.48
N THR A 340 18.18 6.29 -14.11
CA THR A 340 17.96 4.93 -14.63
C THR A 340 17.74 4.95 -16.15
N ARG A 341 16.94 5.89 -16.65
CA ARG A 341 16.71 6.09 -18.08
C ARG A 341 18.01 6.42 -18.82
N ASN A 342 18.81 7.36 -18.29
CA ASN A 342 20.10 7.73 -18.89
C ASN A 342 21.12 6.58 -18.91
N TRP A 343 20.94 5.55 -18.09
CA TRP A 343 21.82 4.39 -18.03
C TRP A 343 21.37 3.20 -18.87
N GLY A 344 20.30 3.34 -19.66
CA GLY A 344 19.78 2.29 -20.54
C GLY A 344 18.63 1.51 -19.93
N GLY A 345 18.03 2.00 -18.84
CA GLY A 345 16.73 1.54 -18.37
C GLY A 345 16.73 0.64 -17.14
N SER A 346 17.88 0.20 -16.61
CA SER A 346 17.90 -0.67 -15.42
C SER A 346 18.92 -0.21 -14.37
N SER A 347 18.47 -0.17 -13.12
CA SER A 347 19.32 0.18 -11.98
C SER A 347 18.85 -0.45 -10.67
N THR A 348 19.74 -0.51 -9.69
CA THR A 348 19.40 -0.80 -8.29
C THR A 348 19.57 0.44 -7.43
N ILE A 349 18.61 0.67 -6.55
CA ILE A 349 18.61 1.72 -5.54
C ILE A 349 18.90 1.06 -4.20
N ARG A 350 19.99 1.43 -3.54
CA ARG A 350 20.38 0.87 -2.25
C ARG A 350 20.62 1.98 -1.23
N TYR A 351 19.98 1.91 -0.07
CA TYR A 351 20.36 2.76 1.04
C TYR A 351 21.55 2.15 1.81
N ASP A 352 22.61 2.94 1.98
CA ASP A 352 23.79 2.61 2.78
C ASP A 352 23.72 3.40 4.12
N PRO A 353 23.40 2.73 5.23
CA PRO A 353 23.27 3.38 6.53
C PRO A 353 24.60 3.90 7.10
N LEU A 354 25.74 3.34 6.68
CA LEU A 354 27.05 3.78 7.16
C LEU A 354 27.46 5.13 6.56
N LYS A 355 27.06 5.37 5.31
CA LYS A 355 27.34 6.63 4.60
C LYS A 355 26.22 7.65 4.70
N ASP A 356 25.06 7.22 5.16
CA ASP A 356 23.79 7.93 5.06
C ASP A 356 23.44 8.40 3.63
N LYS A 357 23.62 7.52 2.65
CA LYS A 357 23.38 7.83 1.23
C LYS A 357 22.54 6.78 0.53
N LEU A 358 21.76 7.25 -0.43
CA LEU A 358 21.11 6.40 -1.41
C LEU A 358 22.03 6.24 -2.63
N LEU A 359 22.34 5.01 -2.97
CA LEU A 359 23.21 4.62 -4.08
C LEU A 359 22.34 4.12 -5.23
N ILE A 360 22.39 4.79 -6.37
CA ILE A 360 21.83 4.32 -7.63
C ILE A 360 22.98 3.67 -8.40
N LYS A 361 22.88 2.38 -8.69
CA LYS A 361 23.90 1.63 -9.45
C LYS A 361 23.28 1.07 -10.72
N LYS A 362 23.90 1.32 -11.87
CA LYS A 362 23.52 0.70 -13.15
C LYS A 362 23.63 -0.82 -13.04
N THR A 363 22.62 -1.51 -13.54
CA THR A 363 22.59 -2.98 -13.59
C THR A 363 22.18 -3.46 -14.96
N GLU A 364 22.47 -4.73 -15.25
CA GLU A 364 21.93 -5.39 -16.42
C GLU A 364 20.42 -5.58 -16.25
N ARG A 365 19.68 -5.36 -17.33
CA ARG A 365 18.24 -5.57 -17.35
C ARG A 365 17.96 -7.07 -17.21
N ARG A 366 17.10 -7.41 -16.25
CA ARG A 366 16.53 -8.75 -16.13
C ARG A 366 15.04 -8.64 -16.38
N ASN A 367 14.50 -9.53 -17.19
CA ASN A 367 13.06 -9.61 -17.39
C ASN A 367 12.43 -10.13 -16.10
N VAL A 368 11.60 -9.29 -15.48
CA VAL A 368 10.89 -9.59 -14.21
C VAL A 368 9.39 -9.85 -14.44
N LEU A 369 8.99 -9.87 -15.71
CA LEU A 369 7.65 -10.17 -16.18
C LEU A 369 7.75 -11.09 -17.41
N PRO A 370 6.75 -11.95 -17.64
CA PRO A 370 6.55 -12.61 -18.92
C PRO A 370 6.46 -11.63 -20.09
N GLU A 371 6.90 -12.08 -21.27
CA GLU A 371 6.98 -11.25 -22.48
C GLU A 371 5.63 -10.68 -22.90
N ASP A 372 4.56 -11.46 -22.78
CA ASP A 372 3.21 -11.04 -23.16
C ASP A 372 2.70 -9.85 -22.32
N LEU A 373 3.20 -9.71 -21.08
CA LEU A 373 2.91 -8.53 -20.26
C LEU A 373 3.75 -7.32 -20.69
N TYR A 374 5.01 -7.51 -21.11
CA TYR A 374 5.81 -6.41 -21.68
C TYR A 374 5.20 -5.88 -22.97
N SER A 375 4.65 -6.75 -23.82
CA SER A 375 3.98 -6.35 -25.08
C SER A 375 2.77 -5.43 -24.85
N ARG A 376 2.22 -5.35 -23.64
CA ARG A 376 1.15 -4.39 -23.29
C ARG A 376 1.58 -2.93 -23.38
N TRP A 377 2.88 -2.63 -23.27
CA TRP A 377 3.39 -1.28 -23.49
C TRP A 377 3.57 -0.94 -24.97
N GLU A 378 3.72 -1.95 -25.82
CA GLU A 378 4.00 -1.79 -27.26
C GLU A 378 2.73 -1.75 -28.11
N ASN A 379 1.67 -2.44 -27.67
CA ASN A 379 0.41 -2.54 -28.40
C ASN A 379 -0.57 -1.43 -27.98
N PRO A 380 -0.87 -0.44 -28.84
CA PRO A 380 -1.92 0.53 -28.56
C PRO A 380 -3.27 -0.18 -28.42
N ILE A 381 -4.10 0.26 -27.47
CA ILE A 381 -5.44 -0.29 -27.25
C ILE A 381 -6.25 -0.15 -28.55
N PRO A 382 -6.82 -1.24 -29.10
CA PRO A 382 -7.72 -1.15 -30.24
C PRO A 382 -8.90 -0.23 -29.91
N ALA A 383 -9.14 0.78 -30.75
CA ALA A 383 -10.13 1.85 -30.53
C ALA A 383 -11.61 1.40 -30.44
N THR A 384 -11.89 0.09 -30.31
CA THR A 384 -13.24 -0.49 -30.43
C THR A 384 -13.82 -1.05 -29.14
N VAL A 385 -13.16 -0.92 -27.99
CA VAL A 385 -13.77 -1.32 -26.71
C VAL A 385 -14.70 -0.21 -26.22
N LYS A 386 -16.01 -0.42 -26.36
CA LYS A 386 -17.04 0.46 -25.82
C LYS A 386 -16.87 0.59 -24.30
N GLN A 387 -16.42 1.76 -23.84
CA GLN A 387 -16.49 2.13 -22.43
C GLN A 387 -17.96 2.16 -22.00
N LYS A 388 -18.35 1.34 -21.01
CA LYS A 388 -19.59 1.55 -20.26
C LYS A 388 -19.39 2.76 -19.38
N THR A 389 -19.79 3.94 -19.86
CA THR A 389 -19.94 5.14 -19.05
C THR A 389 -21.15 4.94 -18.12
N SER A 390 -20.90 4.93 -16.81
CA SER A 390 -21.96 5.08 -15.80
C SER A 390 -22.39 6.55 -15.81
N VAL A 391 -23.55 6.83 -16.41
CA VAL A 391 -24.18 8.15 -16.36
C VAL A 391 -24.80 8.34 -14.98
N HIS A 392 -24.29 9.29 -14.21
CA HIS A 392 -25.04 9.92 -13.14
C HIS A 392 -24.91 11.44 -13.34
N ASP A 393 -25.85 11.99 -14.12
CA ASP A 393 -26.09 13.42 -14.21
C ASP A 393 -26.69 13.92 -12.88
N PRO A 394 -26.19 15.01 -12.29
CA PRO A 394 -26.98 15.80 -11.38
C PRO A 394 -27.77 16.85 -12.18
N ASP A 395 -29.08 16.80 -11.97
CA ASP A 395 -30.09 17.69 -12.51
C ASP A 395 -29.75 19.19 -12.30
N VAL A 396 -29.85 19.95 -13.39
CA VAL A 396 -29.63 21.40 -13.43
C VAL A 396 -30.98 22.07 -13.16
N THR A 397 -31.14 22.71 -12.01
CA THR A 397 -32.23 23.68 -11.81
C THR A 397 -31.67 25.08 -11.59
N GLN A 398 -31.74 25.89 -12.65
CA GLN A 398 -31.58 27.34 -12.59
C GLN A 398 -32.85 27.99 -12.03
N LYS A 399 -32.72 28.84 -11.00
CA LYS A 399 -33.59 30.00 -10.81
C LYS A 399 -32.79 31.22 -10.32
N ARG A 400 -33.09 32.35 -10.96
CA ARG A 400 -32.43 33.65 -10.95
C ARG A 400 -32.71 34.51 -9.69
N PRO A 401 -32.03 35.66 -9.51
CA PRO A 401 -31.68 36.25 -8.21
C PRO A 401 -32.64 37.34 -7.71
N SER A 402 -32.59 37.63 -6.40
CA SER A 402 -33.13 38.87 -5.81
C SER A 402 -32.14 39.52 -4.84
N ALA A 403 -32.07 40.84 -4.88
CA ALA A 403 -31.07 41.69 -4.25
C ALA A 403 -31.54 42.39 -2.95
N ARG A 404 -30.55 42.97 -2.23
CA ARG A 404 -30.59 43.99 -1.13
C ARG A 404 -30.83 43.44 0.29
N ARG A 405 -30.22 43.93 1.38
CA ARG A 405 -29.06 44.79 1.75
C ARG A 405 -28.89 44.62 3.31
N PRO A 406 -27.85 45.17 3.97
CA PRO A 406 -27.27 44.63 5.21
C PRO A 406 -27.81 45.23 6.52
N THR A 407 -27.53 44.55 7.64
CA THR A 407 -27.60 45.10 9.00
C THR A 407 -26.47 44.55 9.87
N ALA A 408 -26.00 45.40 10.78
CA ALA A 408 -24.82 45.26 11.63
C ALA A 408 -25.18 44.86 13.09
N ALA A 409 -24.12 44.64 13.89
CA ALA A 409 -24.02 44.62 15.36
C ALA A 409 -24.51 43.32 16.06
N LEU A 410 -23.97 42.85 17.20
CA LEU A 410 -22.82 43.14 18.07
C LEU A 410 -22.73 41.96 19.09
N ASP A 411 -21.71 42.00 19.95
CA ASP A 411 -21.48 41.23 21.20
C ASP A 411 -20.77 39.87 21.09
N GLN A 412 -19.49 39.78 21.46
CA GLN A 412 -18.87 39.74 22.82
C GLN A 412 -19.13 38.41 23.54
N ASP A 413 -18.06 37.61 23.73
CA ASP A 413 -17.61 37.28 25.09
C ASP A 413 -16.23 36.59 25.12
N GLU A 414 -15.53 36.89 26.21
CA GLU A 414 -14.16 36.52 26.58
C GLU A 414 -13.94 35.01 26.81
N ALA A 415 -12.68 34.56 26.68
CA ALA A 415 -12.07 33.68 27.68
C ALA A 415 -10.53 33.65 27.55
N VAL A 416 -9.90 34.14 28.60
CA VAL A 416 -8.48 34.02 28.96
C VAL A 416 -8.11 32.57 29.27
N LEU A 417 -6.95 32.07 28.81
CA LEU A 417 -6.19 31.09 29.59
C LEU A 417 -4.68 31.09 29.29
N ASN A 418 -3.96 31.68 30.24
CA ASN A 418 -2.66 31.33 30.81
C ASN A 418 -1.79 30.29 30.11
N GLY A 419 -0.57 30.74 29.76
CA GLY A 419 0.58 29.89 29.53
C GLY A 419 1.11 29.29 30.83
N ILE A 420 1.62 28.06 30.72
CA ILE A 420 2.51 27.46 31.71
C ILE A 420 3.75 26.97 30.96
N LYS A 421 4.88 27.60 31.27
CA LYS A 421 6.22 27.14 30.95
C LYS A 421 6.55 25.94 31.85
N THR A 422 7.09 24.87 31.27
CA THR A 422 7.79 23.81 32.02
C THR A 422 9.22 23.71 31.51
N GLU A 423 10.18 24.02 32.40
CA GLU A 423 11.61 23.74 32.23
C GLU A 423 11.94 22.24 32.40
N PRO A 424 13.09 21.77 31.89
CA PRO A 424 13.40 20.35 31.74
C PRO A 424 14.18 19.75 32.93
N ALA A 425 13.81 18.54 33.34
CA ALA A 425 14.54 17.78 34.36
C ALA A 425 15.42 16.67 33.75
N LYS A 426 16.73 16.96 33.77
CA LYS A 426 17.94 16.11 33.79
C LYS A 426 17.82 14.58 33.65
N LEU A 427 18.48 14.06 32.62
CA LEU A 427 18.93 12.67 32.50
C LEU A 427 19.94 12.31 33.61
N ARG A 428 19.81 11.11 34.19
CA ARG A 428 20.90 10.43 34.92
C ARG A 428 21.45 9.31 34.04
N HIS A 429 22.76 9.35 33.81
CA HIS A 429 23.54 8.25 33.22
C HIS A 429 23.64 7.08 34.20
N VAL A 430 23.45 5.86 33.69
CA VAL A 430 23.91 4.64 34.35
C VAL A 430 24.84 3.92 33.39
N THR A 431 26.10 3.85 33.79
CA THR A 431 27.19 3.09 33.18
C THR A 431 26.98 1.60 33.45
N ILE A 432 26.98 0.76 32.42
CA ILE A 432 27.07 -0.70 32.57
C ILE A 432 28.52 -1.10 32.24
N THR A 433 29.24 -1.53 33.27
CA THR A 433 30.57 -2.11 33.18
C THR A 433 30.45 -3.56 32.71
N ALA A 434 31.22 -3.89 31.66
CA ALA A 434 31.40 -5.25 31.17
C ALA A 434 32.23 -6.10 32.16
N LEU A 435 31.85 -7.35 32.35
CA LEU A 435 32.71 -8.39 32.90
C LEU A 435 32.75 -9.54 31.90
N ALA A 436 33.92 -9.71 31.30
CA ALA A 436 34.33 -10.91 30.59
C ALA A 436 35.26 -11.73 31.48
N ASP A 437 35.12 -13.05 31.33
CA ASP A 437 36.06 -14.14 31.61
C ASP A 437 36.65 -14.33 33.02
N LYS A 438 36.42 -15.53 33.55
CA LYS A 438 37.52 -16.47 33.80
C LYS A 438 37.06 -17.93 33.78
N SER A 439 38.00 -18.72 33.27
CA SER A 439 38.06 -20.13 32.91
C SER A 439 38.29 -21.09 34.08
N GLN A 440 38.25 -22.39 33.76
CA GLN A 440 38.70 -23.58 34.54
C GLN A 440 37.73 -23.98 35.66
N SER A 441 37.23 -25.22 35.77
CA SER A 441 37.73 -26.57 35.44
C SER A 441 36.57 -27.52 35.15
#